data_AF-A0A414PLY0-F1
#
_entry.id   AF-A0A414PLY0-F1
#
_cell.length_a   1.000
_cell.length_b   1.000
_cell.length_c   1.000
_cell.angle_alpha   90.00
_cell.angle_beta   90.00
_cell.angle_gamma   90.00
#
_symmetry.space_group_name_H-M   'P 1'
#
loop_
_entity.id
_entity.type
_entity.pdbx_description
1 polymer ?
#
loop_
_entity_poly.entity_id
_entity_poly.type
_entity_poly.pdbx_seq_one_letter_code
_entity_poly.pdbx_strand_id
1 'polypeptide(L)'
;LAAAVLLLIIAFNRSSNRYLRMSSIVIGLVIGYIAAWFMGIIDFSSIQSYSGFNLPMPFRYGLDFDLSTIIALGLIFMITAIEAY
;
A
#
# COMPACT_ATOMS: atom_id res chain seq x y z
N LEU A 1 -3.94 17.36 1.23
CA LEU A 1 -3.57 16.20 2.09
C LEU A 1 -2.32 15.49 1.60
N ALA A 2 -2.32 14.87 0.41
CA ALA A 2 -1.16 14.11 -0.09
C ALA A 2 0.16 14.92 -0.08
N ALA A 3 0.15 16.16 -0.58
CA ALA A 3 1.33 17.04 -0.56
C ALA A 3 1.82 17.38 0.86
N ALA A 4 0.92 17.53 1.84
CA ALA A 4 1.27 17.81 3.23
C ALA A 4 1.91 16.58 3.91
N VAL A 5 1.39 15.38 3.63
CA VAL A 5 1.96 14.11 4.10
C VAL A 5 3.33 13.88 3.47
N LEU A 6 3.48 14.17 2.17
CA LEU A 6 4.73 14.03 1.44
C LEU A 6 5.82 14.97 2.01
N LEU A 7 5.47 16.23 2.29
CA LEU A 7 6.37 17.19 2.95
C LEU A 7 6.78 16.73 4.36
N LEU A 8 5.85 16.17 5.13
CA LEU A 8 6.12 15.59 6.45
C LEU A 8 7.08 14.40 6.38
N ILE A 9 6.87 13.49 5.42
CA ILE A 9 7.74 12.33 5.19
C ILE A 9 9.16 12.82 4.83
N ILE A 10 9.29 13.79 3.92
CA ILE A 10 10.59 14.33 3.50
C ILE A 10 11.29 15.03 4.68
N ALA A 11 10.56 15.81 5.49
CA ALA A 11 11.12 16.48 6.66
C ALA A 11 11.62 15.50 7.72
N PHE A 12 10.84 14.45 8.02
CA PHE A 12 11.24 13.42 8.98
C PHE A 12 12.33 12.49 8.44
N ASN A 13 12.34 12.20 7.14
CA ASN A 13 13.38 11.38 6.51
C ASN A 13 14.75 12.07 6.52
N ARG A 14 14.78 13.41 6.48
CA ARG A 14 16.00 14.21 6.68
C ARG A 14 16.47 14.33 8.13
N SER A 15 15.72 13.81 9.11
CA SER A 15 16.14 13.84 10.51
C SER A 15 17.32 12.89 10.75
N SER A 16 18.35 13.38 11.46
CA SER A 16 19.61 12.67 11.74
C SER A 16 19.44 11.38 12.57
N ASN A 17 18.26 11.15 13.15
CA ASN A 17 17.99 10.00 13.99
C ASN A 17 17.67 8.74 13.15
N ARG A 18 18.53 7.72 13.24
CA ARG A 18 18.44 6.45 12.46
C ARG A 18 17.07 5.76 12.60
N TYR A 19 16.46 5.83 13.79
CA TYR A 19 15.14 5.24 14.06
C TYR A 19 13.99 6.01 13.40
N LEU A 20 14.09 7.35 13.36
CA LEU A 20 13.09 8.20 12.68
C LEU A 20 13.13 8.01 11.17
N ARG A 21 14.31 7.75 10.59
CA ARG A 21 14.46 7.48 9.15
C ARG A 21 13.93 6.11 8.73
N MET A 22 14.15 5.06 9.54
CA MET A 22 13.55 3.73 9.29
C MET A 22 12.01 3.77 9.43
N SER A 23 11.50 4.58 10.35
CA SER A 23 10.06 4.65 10.64
C SER A 23 9.33 5.76 9.89
N SER A 24 10.01 6.55 9.04
CA SER A 24 9.47 7.79 8.48
C SER A 24 8.22 7.56 7.64
N ILE A 25 8.16 6.44 6.92
CA ILE A 25 7.01 6.07 6.10
C ILE A 25 5.80 5.74 6.99
N VAL A 26 6.01 4.94 8.04
CA VAL A 26 4.95 4.56 8.98
C VAL A 26 4.39 5.79 9.70
N ILE A 27 5.27 6.65 10.21
CA ILE A 27 4.89 7.88 10.90
C ILE A 27 4.13 8.82 9.96
N GLY A 28 4.62 9.00 8.73
CA GLY A 28 3.93 9.80 7.71
C GLY A 28 2.54 9.28 7.37
N LEU A 29 2.38 7.96 7.29
CA LEU A 29 1.10 7.31 7.02
C LEU A 29 0.11 7.48 8.18
N VAL A 30 0.58 7.32 9.43
CA VAL A 30 -0.23 7.55 10.64
C VAL A 30 -0.71 9.01 10.71
N ILE A 31 0.19 9.97 10.52
CA ILE A 31 -0.18 11.39 10.55
C ILE A 31 -1.13 11.74 9.40
N GLY A 32 -0.89 11.18 8.21
CA GLY A 32 -1.77 11.34 7.05
C GLY A 32 -3.18 10.80 7.27
N TYR A 33 -3.29 9.64 7.92
CA TYR A 33 -4.57 9.06 8.31
C TYR A 33 -5.32 9.95 9.32
N ILE A 34 -4.63 10.41 10.37
CA ILE A 34 -5.21 11.32 11.37
C ILE A 34 -5.70 12.62 10.71
N ALA A 35 -4.90 13.21 9.83
CA ALA A 35 -5.27 14.42 9.11
C ALA A 35 -6.49 14.20 8.18
N ALA A 36 -6.56 13.05 7.50
CA ALA A 36 -7.72 12.71 6.67
C ALA A 36 -8.99 12.51 7.51
N TRP A 37 -8.86 12.00 8.74
CA TRP A 37 -9.97 11.85 9.67
C TRP A 37 -10.52 13.22 10.09
N PHE A 38 -9.65 14.15 10.47
CA PHE A 38 -10.06 15.52 10.81
C PHE A 38 -10.70 16.27 9.63
N MET A 39 -10.34 15.93 8.39
CA MET A 39 -10.97 16.51 7.20
C MET A 39 -12.30 15.83 6.82
N GLY A 40 -12.76 14.80 7.55
CA GLY A 40 -14.04 14.14 7.31
C GLY A 40 -14.12 13.35 6.00
N ILE A 41 -12.98 13.06 5.37
CA ILE A 41 -12.90 12.35 4.07
C ILE A 41 -12.90 10.82 4.28
N ILE A 42 -12.81 10.36 5.54
CA ILE A 42 -12.83 8.94 5.86
C ILE A 42 -14.27 8.46 5.97
N ASP A 43 -14.68 7.61 5.02
CA ASP A 43 -15.97 6.93 5.03
C ASP A 43 -15.85 5.59 5.77
N PHE A 44 -16.46 5.51 6.96
CA PHE A 44 -16.52 4.30 7.77
C PHE A 44 -17.74 3.42 7.47
N SER A 45 -18.64 3.82 6.55
CA SER A 45 -19.83 3.05 6.18
C SER A 45 -19.48 1.67 5.61
N SER A 46 -18.38 1.59 4.87
CA SER A 46 -17.88 0.35 4.25
C SER A 46 -17.41 -0.68 5.27
N ILE A 47 -17.12 -0.30 6.52
CA ILE A 47 -16.66 -1.24 7.56
C ILE A 47 -17.81 -2.07 8.11
N GLN A 48 -19.03 -1.52 8.16
CA GLN A 48 -20.20 -2.22 8.71
C GLN A 48 -20.71 -3.35 7.79
N SER A 49 -20.44 -3.28 6.49
CA SER A 49 -20.84 -4.31 5.53
C SER A 49 -19.86 -5.50 5.48
N TYR A 50 -18.65 -5.34 6.03
CA TYR A 50 -17.73 -6.45 6.21
C TYR A 50 -18.14 -7.26 7.44
N SER A 51 -18.92 -8.31 7.22
CA SER A 51 -18.92 -9.47 8.11
C SER A 51 -17.46 -9.79 8.42
N GLY A 52 -17.07 -9.75 9.70
CA GLY A 52 -15.67 -9.83 10.17
C GLY A 52 -14.92 -11.11 9.78
N PHE A 53 -15.55 -11.98 8.97
CA PHE A 53 -14.98 -13.14 8.36
C PHE A 53 -15.26 -13.15 6.85
N ASN A 54 -14.35 -12.57 6.08
CA ASN A 54 -14.33 -12.79 4.63
C ASN A 54 -13.58 -14.10 4.38
N LEU A 55 -14.31 -15.20 4.22
CA LEU A 55 -13.70 -16.45 3.81
C LEU A 55 -13.13 -16.25 2.40
N PRO A 56 -11.80 -16.39 2.19
CA PRO A 56 -11.23 -16.25 0.87
C PRO A 56 -11.82 -17.35 -0.01
N MET A 57 -12.68 -16.96 -0.95
CA MET A 57 -13.25 -17.90 -1.91
C MET A 57 -12.13 -18.27 -2.88
N PRO A 58 -11.63 -19.53 -2.88
CA PRO A 58 -10.70 -19.95 -3.89
C PRO A 58 -11.39 -19.81 -5.25
N PHE A 59 -10.67 -19.29 -6.26
CA PHE A 59 -11.21 -19.06 -7.60
C PHE A 59 -12.37 -18.06 -7.70
N ARG A 60 -12.44 -17.03 -6.83
CA ARG A 60 -13.47 -15.95 -6.92
C ARG A 60 -13.59 -15.33 -8.33
N TYR A 61 -12.48 -15.27 -9.05
CA TYR A 61 -12.38 -14.69 -10.40
C TYR A 61 -12.30 -15.74 -11.52
N GLY A 62 -12.41 -17.04 -11.18
CA GLY A 62 -12.20 -18.14 -12.12
C GLY A 62 -10.72 -18.42 -12.42
N LEU A 63 -10.49 -19.41 -13.28
CA LEU A 63 -9.20 -19.64 -13.94
C LEU A 63 -9.32 -19.14 -15.38
N ASP A 64 -8.58 -18.08 -15.70
CA ASP A 64 -8.49 -17.57 -17.06
C ASP A 64 -7.02 -17.57 -17.50
N PHE A 65 -6.76 -18.19 -18.65
CA PHE A 65 -5.42 -18.38 -19.18
C PHE A 65 -5.24 -17.50 -20.42
N ASP A 66 -5.01 -16.22 -20.18
CA ASP A 66 -4.67 -15.28 -21.25
C ASP A 66 -3.17 -15.36 -21.57
N LEU A 67 -2.84 -15.66 -22.83
CA LEU A 67 -1.47 -15.74 -23.32
C LEU A 67 -0.69 -14.43 -23.11
N SER A 68 -1.37 -13.28 -23.20
CA SER A 68 -0.80 -11.96 -22.89
C SER A 68 -0.34 -11.86 -21.44
N THR A 69 -1.16 -12.36 -20.51
CA THR A 69 -0.86 -12.34 -19.07
C THR A 69 0.29 -13.28 -18.72
N ILE A 70 0.38 -14.44 -19.39
CA ILE A 70 1.49 -15.39 -19.23
C ILE A 70 2.82 -14.75 -19.65
N ILE A 71 2.86 -14.08 -20.80
CA ILE A 71 4.07 -13.40 -21.27
C ILE A 71 4.45 -12.25 -20.31
N ALA A 72 3.48 -11.45 -19.86
CA ALA A 72 3.72 -10.37 -18.91
C ALA A 72 4.31 -10.86 -17.58
N LEU A 73 3.73 -11.92 -16.99
CA LEU A 73 4.28 -12.57 -15.79
C LEU A 73 5.69 -13.10 -16.04
N GLY A 74 5.93 -13.76 -17.17
CA GLY A 74 7.27 -14.27 -17.53
C GLY A 74 8.34 -13.19 -17.55
N LEU A 75 8.02 -12.01 -18.10
CA LEU A 75 8.94 -10.86 -18.09
C LEU A 75 9.18 -10.32 -16.67
N ILE A 76 8.13 -10.20 -15.85
CA ILE A 76 8.27 -9.77 -14.44
C ILE A 76 9.18 -10.74 -13.70
N PHE A 77 8.96 -12.06 -13.83
CA PHE A 77 9.80 -13.07 -13.20
C PHE A 77 11.25 -13.03 -13.68
N MET A 78 11.49 -12.79 -14.97
CA MET A 78 12.84 -12.61 -15.50
C MET A 78 13.55 -11.40 -14.87
N ILE A 79 12.86 -10.26 -14.75
CA ILE A 79 13.42 -9.06 -14.11
C ILE A 79 13.73 -9.34 -12.64
N THR A 80 12.81 -9.96 -11.90
CA THR A 80 13.02 -10.31 -10.50
C THR A 80 14.18 -11.30 -10.33
N ALA A 81 14.34 -12.26 -11.24
CA ALA A 81 15.47 -13.20 -11.19
C ALA A 81 16.82 -12.51 -11.41
N ILE A 82 16.86 -11.48 -12.26
CA ILE A 82 18.06 -10.65 -12.46
C ILE A 82 18.31 -9.77 -11.23
N GLU A 83 17.28 -9.15 -10.65
CA GLU A 83 17.41 -8.30 -9.46
C GLU A 83 17.88 -9.08 -8.23
N ALA A 84 17.47 -10.34 -8.12
CA ALA A 84 17.85 -11.22 -7.02
C ALA A 84 19.31 -11.73 -7.09
N TYR A 85 20.02 -11.47 -8.19
CA TYR A 85 21.43 -11.85 -8.40
C TYR A 85 22.35 -10.63 -8.26
#